data_AF-A0A937X420-F1
#
_entry.id   AF-A0A937X420-F1
#
_cell.length_a   1.000
_cell.length_b   1.000
_cell.length_c   1.000
_cell.angle_alpha   90.00
_cell.angle_beta   90.00
_cell.angle_gamma   90.00
#
_symmetry.space_group_name_H-M   'P 1'
#
loop_
_entity.id
_entity.type
_entity.pdbx_description
1 polymer ?
#
loop_
_entity_poly.entity_id
_entity_poly.type
_entity_poly.pdbx_seq_one_letter_code
_entity_poly.pdbx_strand_id
1 'polypeptide(L)'
;MPRFGTAQSPKVELDPGGYVVTLKGFRDAHEPRGRFADPEKGQSPDDIIHNVYWQFEEQDSGQQLELRSSPSCGEKSNFLKLATALCGGVMPCPPGDTSYDWDNLLGKQAIGNITQNEKGYRRLSSLSALPKGMAGKQPVSIGVPTHKTDSYGNPIEGYDDPDEDPAF
;
A
#
# COMPACT_ATOMS: atom_id res chain seq x y z
N MET A 1 -6.41 4.25 -31.53
CA MET A 1 -5.47 4.12 -30.40
C MET A 1 -5.81 5.18 -29.37
N PRO A 2 -6.46 4.86 -28.24
CA PRO A 2 -6.70 5.87 -27.21
C PRO A 2 -5.38 6.21 -26.52
N ARG A 3 -5.06 7.51 -26.48
CA ARG A 3 -3.93 8.07 -25.74
C ARG A 3 -4.33 8.09 -24.26
N PHE A 4 -3.62 7.33 -23.42
CA PHE A 4 -3.74 7.46 -21.97
C PHE A 4 -3.09 8.78 -21.56
N GLY A 5 -3.89 9.84 -21.48
CA GLY A 5 -3.50 11.05 -20.78
C GLY A 5 -3.30 10.72 -19.31
N THR A 6 -2.26 11.28 -18.69
CA THR A 6 -2.10 11.38 -17.25
C THR A 6 -3.29 12.14 -16.68
N ALA A 7 -4.39 11.44 -16.41
CA ALA A 7 -5.54 12.00 -15.71
C ALA A 7 -5.08 12.34 -14.28
N GLN A 8 -4.78 13.62 -14.05
CA GLN A 8 -4.57 14.15 -12.70
C GLN A 8 -5.87 13.92 -11.93
N SER A 9 -5.85 13.03 -10.94
CA SER A 9 -7.03 12.75 -10.13
C SER A 9 -7.53 14.03 -9.44
N PRO A 10 -8.86 14.24 -9.35
CA PRO A 10 -9.42 15.37 -8.62
C PRO A 10 -8.96 15.35 -7.15
N LYS A 11 -8.75 16.54 -6.58
CA LYS A 11 -8.34 16.75 -5.19
C LYS A 11 -9.53 16.44 -4.28
N VAL A 12 -9.81 15.16 -4.05
CA VAL A 12 -10.80 14.72 -3.05
C VAL A 12 -10.08 14.61 -1.72
N GLU A 13 -10.45 15.46 -0.78
CA GLU A 13 -9.91 15.51 0.57
C GLU A 13 -10.51 14.34 1.37
N LEU A 14 -9.80 13.22 1.37
CA LEU A 14 -10.11 12.03 2.15
C LEU A 14 -9.07 11.87 3.24
N ASP A 15 -9.52 11.53 4.44
CA ASP A 15 -8.66 11.26 5.58
C ASP A 15 -7.65 10.15 5.25
N PRO A 16 -6.38 10.26 5.64
CA PRO A 16 -5.44 9.16 5.48
C PRO A 16 -5.95 7.94 6.25
N GLY A 17 -5.96 6.77 5.62
CA GLY A 17 -6.62 5.60 6.20
C GLY A 17 -6.60 4.34 5.33
N GLY A 18 -7.18 3.28 5.87
CA GLY A 18 -7.37 2.01 5.17
C GLY A 18 -8.66 2.02 4.35
N TYR A 19 -8.54 1.79 3.05
CA TYR A 19 -9.65 1.77 2.10
C TYR A 19 -9.68 0.46 1.33
N VAL A 20 -10.87 -0.02 0.96
CA VAL A 20 -10.96 -1.21 0.12
C VAL A 20 -10.56 -0.85 -1.30
N VAL A 21 -9.55 -1.55 -1.81
CA VAL A 21 -9.04 -1.35 -3.16
C VAL A 21 -9.10 -2.66 -3.93
N THR A 22 -9.41 -2.58 -5.22
CA THR A 22 -9.52 -3.72 -6.13
C THR A 22 -8.43 -3.65 -7.18
N LEU A 23 -7.66 -4.72 -7.39
CA LEU A 23 -6.68 -4.76 -8.47
C LEU A 23 -7.41 -4.82 -9.83
N LYS A 24 -7.15 -3.85 -10.70
CA LYS A 24 -7.74 -3.78 -12.05
C LYS A 24 -6.78 -4.20 -13.14
N GLY A 25 -5.49 -4.05 -12.90
CA GLY A 25 -4.47 -4.37 -13.88
C GLY A 25 -3.08 -4.22 -13.31
N PHE A 26 -2.11 -4.68 -14.07
CA PHE A 26 -0.71 -4.43 -13.81
C PHE A 26 0.02 -4.28 -15.15
N ARG A 27 1.18 -3.63 -15.13
CA ARG A 27 2.06 -3.53 -16.30
C ARG A 27 3.51 -3.69 -15.89
N ASP A 28 4.25 -4.42 -16.70
CA ASP A 28 5.70 -4.45 -16.64
C ASP A 28 6.27 -3.19 -17.28
N ALA A 29 7.28 -2.62 -16.63
CA ALA A 29 8.02 -1.48 -17.12
C ALA A 29 9.51 -1.71 -16.92
N HIS A 30 10.26 -1.48 -18.00
CA HIS A 30 11.70 -1.46 -18.00
C HIS A 30 12.11 0.00 -18.11
N GLU A 31 12.51 0.58 -16.98
CA GLU A 31 12.83 2.01 -16.89
C GLU A 31 14.26 2.21 -16.38
N PRO A 32 14.94 3.30 -16.78
CA PRO A 32 16.23 3.65 -16.20
C PRO A 32 16.08 3.92 -14.70
N ARG A 33 17.06 3.46 -13.91
CA ARG A 33 17.12 3.63 -12.45
C ARG A 33 17.11 5.12 -12.05
N GLY A 34 17.68 5.97 -12.89
CA GLY A 34 17.70 7.41 -12.75
C GLY A 34 18.32 7.83 -11.42
N ARG A 35 17.63 8.74 -10.69
CA ARG A 35 18.10 9.30 -9.41
C ARG A 35 18.26 8.30 -8.27
N PHE A 36 17.78 7.06 -8.43
CA PHE A 36 17.92 6.00 -7.43
C PHE A 36 19.20 5.17 -7.63
N ALA A 37 20.06 5.52 -8.59
CA ALA A 37 21.35 4.89 -8.78
C ALA A 37 22.28 5.19 -7.60
N ASP A 38 22.91 4.14 -7.11
CA ASP A 38 23.94 4.19 -6.07
C ASP A 38 25.31 3.87 -6.69
N PRO A 39 26.12 4.89 -7.01
CA PRO A 39 27.42 4.69 -7.65
C PRO A 39 28.40 3.92 -6.75
N GLU A 40 28.24 3.95 -5.42
CA GLU A 40 29.08 3.17 -4.50
C GLU A 40 28.81 1.67 -4.62
N LYS A 41 27.63 1.29 -5.11
CA LYS A 41 27.28 -0.09 -5.45
C LYS A 41 27.48 -0.42 -6.94
N GLY A 42 28.17 0.45 -7.68
CA GLY A 42 28.40 0.28 -9.11
C GLY A 42 27.16 0.44 -9.98
N GLN A 43 26.12 1.12 -9.49
CA GLN A 43 24.87 1.32 -10.24
C GLN A 43 24.94 2.63 -11.03
N SER A 44 24.55 2.57 -12.30
CA SER A 44 24.40 3.74 -13.17
C SER A 44 22.95 4.23 -13.20
N PRO A 45 22.70 5.55 -13.37
CA PRO A 45 21.37 6.07 -13.69
C PRO A 45 20.75 5.44 -14.94
N ASP A 46 21.59 4.99 -15.88
CA ASP A 46 21.18 4.34 -17.13
C ASP A 46 20.90 2.84 -16.95
N ASP A 47 21.18 2.27 -15.77
CA ASP A 47 20.86 0.87 -15.50
C ASP A 47 19.35 0.66 -15.62
N ILE A 48 18.96 -0.27 -16.48
CA ILE A 48 17.55 -0.63 -16.65
C ILE A 48 17.11 -1.46 -15.45
N ILE A 49 16.07 -1.00 -14.77
CA ILE A 49 15.38 -1.73 -13.73
C ILE A 49 14.03 -2.23 -14.24
N HIS A 50 13.71 -3.46 -13.87
CA HIS A 50 12.40 -4.04 -14.11
C HIS A 50 11.51 -3.73 -12.91
N ASN A 51 10.41 -3.02 -13.18
CA ASN A 51 9.37 -2.69 -12.21
C ASN A 51 8.02 -3.22 -12.70
N VAL A 52 7.18 -3.58 -11.74
CA VAL A 52 5.77 -3.89 -11.94
C VAL A 52 4.96 -2.75 -11.35
N TYR A 53 4.10 -2.17 -12.17
CA TYR A 53 3.16 -1.13 -11.77
C TYR A 53 1.76 -1.73 -11.64
N TRP A 54 1.24 -1.74 -10.42
CA TRP A 54 -0.05 -2.30 -10.05
C TRP A 54 -1.11 -1.21 -10.02
N GLN A 55 -2.21 -1.41 -10.72
CA GLN A 55 -3.30 -0.46 -10.85
C GLN A 55 -4.50 -0.93 -10.02
N PHE A 56 -4.87 -0.10 -9.05
CA PHE A 56 -5.97 -0.34 -8.14
C PHE A 56 -7.09 0.67 -8.37
N GLU A 57 -8.32 0.26 -8.10
CA GLU A 57 -9.47 1.15 -7.99
C GLU A 57 -9.97 1.11 -6.56
N GLU A 58 -10.08 2.27 -5.93
CA GLU A 58 -10.74 2.40 -4.63
C GLU A 58 -12.25 2.19 -4.78
N GLN A 59 -12.82 1.34 -3.94
CA GLN A 59 -14.22 0.93 -4.05
C GLN A 59 -15.22 2.08 -3.90
N ASP A 60 -14.97 3.02 -2.98
CA ASP A 60 -15.95 4.05 -2.63
C ASP A 60 -15.92 5.25 -3.58
N SER A 61 -14.73 5.67 -4.01
CA SER A 61 -14.57 6.85 -4.87
C SER A 61 -14.44 6.52 -6.36
N GLY A 62 -14.13 5.26 -6.71
CA GLY A 62 -13.73 4.86 -8.06
C GLY A 62 -12.37 5.42 -8.50
N GLN A 63 -11.59 6.01 -7.59
CA GLN A 63 -10.29 6.58 -7.92
C GLN A 63 -9.28 5.50 -8.26
N GLN A 64 -8.54 5.73 -9.35
CA GLN A 64 -7.41 4.89 -9.73
C GLN A 64 -6.15 5.27 -8.93
N LEU A 65 -5.52 4.26 -8.36
CA LEU A 65 -4.31 4.35 -7.56
C LEU A 65 -3.25 3.41 -8.15
N GLU A 66 -1.99 3.83 -8.13
CA GLU A 66 -0.88 3.03 -8.63
C GLU A 66 0.12 2.73 -7.51
N LEU A 67 0.64 1.50 -7.49
CA LEU A 67 1.72 1.10 -6.60
C LEU A 67 2.81 0.38 -7.40
N ARG A 68 4.07 0.68 -7.07
CA ARG A 68 5.25 0.13 -7.76
C ARG A 68 5.93 -0.94 -6.90
N SER A 69 6.28 -2.06 -7.51
CA SER A 69 7.13 -3.08 -6.90
C SER A 69 8.22 -3.54 -7.86
N SER A 70 9.30 -4.14 -7.33
CA SER A 70 10.15 -5.01 -8.13
C SER A 70 9.37 -6.30 -8.49
N PRO A 71 9.75 -7.04 -9.55
CA PRO A 71 9.19 -8.35 -9.90
C PRO A 71 9.71 -9.49 -9.01
N SER A 72 10.69 -9.21 -8.14
CA SER A 72 11.35 -10.25 -7.35
C SER A 72 10.43 -10.82 -6.26
N CYS A 73 10.30 -12.15 -6.18
CA CYS A 73 9.48 -12.86 -5.19
C CYS A 73 10.22 -13.18 -3.87
N GLY A 74 11.27 -12.43 -3.52
CA GLY A 74 11.99 -12.68 -2.26
C GLY A 74 11.11 -12.44 -1.03
N GLU A 75 11.42 -13.09 0.10
CA GLU A 75 10.64 -13.02 1.35
C GLU A 75 10.42 -11.57 1.85
N LYS A 76 11.38 -10.68 1.58
CA LYS A 76 11.32 -9.25 1.94
C LYS A 76 10.79 -8.35 0.81
N SER A 77 10.43 -8.93 -0.33
CA SER A 77 10.01 -8.15 -1.50
C SER A 77 8.68 -7.46 -1.28
N ASN A 78 8.56 -6.24 -1.82
CA ASN A 78 7.26 -5.56 -1.85
C ASN A 78 6.26 -6.35 -2.70
N PHE A 79 6.74 -7.02 -3.74
CA PHE A 79 5.97 -7.91 -4.58
C PHE A 79 5.19 -8.96 -3.78
N LEU A 80 5.91 -9.78 -3.00
CA LEU A 80 5.32 -10.88 -2.25
C LEU A 80 4.32 -10.36 -1.21
N LYS A 81 4.60 -9.21 -0.59
CA LYS A 81 3.68 -8.55 0.33
C LYS A 81 2.36 -8.15 -0.34
N LEU A 82 2.42 -7.57 -1.54
CA LEU A 82 1.23 -7.17 -2.30
C LEU A 82 0.42 -8.39 -2.72
N ALA A 83 1.07 -9.40 -3.29
CA ALA A 83 0.43 -10.62 -3.73
C ALA A 83 -0.22 -11.37 -2.55
N THR A 84 0.45 -11.41 -1.39
CA THR A 84 -0.07 -11.99 -0.14
C THR A 84 -1.30 -11.23 0.36
N ALA A 85 -1.26 -9.89 0.33
CA ALA A 85 -2.42 -9.07 0.71
C ALA A 85 -3.65 -9.36 -0.17
N LEU A 86 -3.44 -9.44 -1.49
CA LEU A 86 -4.49 -9.77 -2.46
C LEU A 86 -5.00 -11.21 -2.34
N CYS A 87 -4.17 -12.13 -1.86
CA CYS A 87 -4.54 -13.50 -1.54
C CYS A 87 -5.15 -13.66 -0.13
N GLY A 88 -5.58 -12.57 0.51
CA GLY A 88 -6.23 -12.63 1.83
C GLY A 88 -5.28 -13.04 2.96
N GLY A 89 -4.00 -12.67 2.84
CA GLY A 89 -2.96 -12.97 3.84
C GLY A 89 -2.33 -14.35 3.66
N VAL A 90 -2.72 -15.09 2.61
CA VAL A 90 -2.11 -16.37 2.26
C VAL A 90 -0.97 -16.13 1.29
N MET A 91 0.19 -16.70 1.56
CA MET A 91 1.35 -16.59 0.68
C MET A 91 1.07 -17.32 -0.64
N PRO A 92 1.11 -16.64 -1.80
CA PRO A 92 0.77 -17.24 -3.09
C PRO A 92 1.87 -18.13 -3.66
N CYS A 93 3.13 -17.86 -3.30
CA CYS A 93 4.30 -18.61 -3.76
C CYS A 93 5.00 -19.22 -2.54
N PRO A 94 5.08 -20.56 -2.41
CA PRO A 94 5.95 -21.17 -1.41
C PRO A 94 7.40 -20.71 -1.59
N PRO A 95 8.21 -20.65 -0.52
CA PRO A 95 9.62 -20.31 -0.63
C PRO A 95 10.32 -21.23 -1.62
N GLY A 96 10.86 -20.66 -2.71
CA GLY A 96 11.57 -21.41 -3.76
C GLY A 96 10.79 -21.64 -5.05
N ASP A 97 9.49 -21.36 -5.08
CA ASP A 97 8.70 -21.34 -6.31
C ASP A 97 8.55 -19.90 -6.81
N THR A 98 8.96 -19.64 -8.06
CA THR A 98 8.96 -18.31 -8.67
C THR A 98 7.82 -18.13 -9.67
N SER A 99 7.05 -19.18 -9.93
CA SER A 99 5.98 -19.18 -10.93
C SER A 99 4.62 -19.03 -10.26
N TYR A 100 4.12 -17.80 -10.18
CA TYR A 100 2.72 -17.55 -9.85
C TYR A 100 2.08 -16.78 -10.98
N ASP A 101 0.90 -17.23 -11.38
CA ASP A 101 0.14 -16.62 -12.45
C ASP A 101 -0.62 -15.40 -11.94
N TRP A 102 -0.08 -14.22 -12.28
CA TRP A 102 -0.53 -12.90 -11.83
C TRP A 102 -1.94 -12.56 -12.26
N ASP A 103 -2.41 -13.16 -13.36
CA ASP A 103 -3.77 -12.92 -13.86
C ASP A 103 -4.82 -13.38 -12.84
N ASN A 104 -4.48 -14.33 -11.96
CA ASN A 104 -5.35 -14.77 -10.88
C ASN A 104 -5.55 -13.74 -9.76
N LEU A 105 -4.74 -12.68 -9.72
CA LEU A 105 -4.87 -11.57 -8.78
C LEU A 105 -5.84 -10.49 -9.29
N LEU A 106 -6.18 -10.48 -10.57
CA LEU A 106 -7.08 -9.49 -11.13
C LEU A 106 -8.47 -9.59 -10.49
N GLY A 107 -9.04 -8.44 -10.13
CA GLY A 107 -10.31 -8.37 -9.42
C GLY A 107 -10.24 -8.73 -7.93
N LYS A 108 -9.09 -9.17 -7.40
CA LYS A 108 -8.92 -9.38 -5.96
C LYS A 108 -8.92 -8.05 -5.23
N GLN A 109 -9.42 -8.10 -3.99
CA GLN A 109 -9.53 -6.94 -3.13
C GLN A 109 -8.52 -7.02 -1.98
N ALA A 110 -8.09 -5.88 -1.51
CA ALA A 110 -7.24 -5.73 -0.34
C ALA A 110 -7.60 -4.43 0.39
N ILE A 111 -7.07 -4.24 1.61
CA ILE A 111 -7.10 -2.94 2.27
C ILE A 111 -5.86 -2.17 1.83
N GLY A 112 -6.07 -1.06 1.12
CA GLY A 112 -5.05 -0.12 0.72
C GLY A 112 -4.91 1.01 1.72
N ASN A 113 -3.69 1.22 2.24
CA ASN A 113 -3.42 2.40 3.05
C ASN A 113 -3.10 3.58 2.13
N ILE A 114 -4.01 4.55 2.08
CA ILE A 114 -3.90 5.73 1.22
C ILE A 114 -3.36 6.90 2.05
N THR A 115 -2.25 7.47 1.57
CA THR A 115 -1.64 8.68 2.12
C THR A 115 -1.70 9.81 1.10
N GLN A 116 -1.40 11.04 1.51
CA GLN A 116 -1.23 12.17 0.61
C GLN A 116 0.25 12.50 0.46
N ASN A 117 0.68 12.87 -0.75
CA ASN A 117 2.02 13.42 -0.95
C ASN A 117 2.06 14.91 -0.57
N GLU A 118 3.25 15.53 -0.60
CA GLU A 118 3.46 16.95 -0.31
C GLU A 118 2.64 17.92 -1.18
N LYS A 119 2.12 17.43 -2.31
CA LYS A 119 1.27 18.20 -3.25
C LYS A 119 -0.22 17.90 -3.06
N GLY A 120 -0.60 17.10 -2.05
CA GLY A 120 -1.99 16.75 -1.74
C GLY A 120 -2.60 15.68 -2.65
N TYR A 121 -1.80 14.97 -3.47
CA TYR A 121 -2.31 13.87 -4.28
C TYR A 121 -2.33 12.58 -3.47
N ARG A 122 -3.44 11.84 -3.58
CA ARG A 122 -3.62 10.53 -2.94
C ARG A 122 -2.67 9.51 -3.56
N ARG A 123 -2.03 8.73 -2.71
CA ARG A 123 -1.07 7.70 -3.07
C ARG A 123 -1.32 6.46 -2.23
N LEU A 124 -1.33 5.31 -2.90
CA LEU A 124 -1.33 4.03 -2.20
C LEU A 124 0.07 3.77 -1.63
N SER A 125 0.17 3.63 -0.31
CA SER A 125 1.43 3.43 0.41
C SER A 125 1.74 1.97 0.68
N SER A 126 0.72 1.18 1.03
CA SER A 126 0.83 -0.25 1.33
C SER A 126 -0.51 -0.97 1.14
N LEU A 127 -0.45 -2.30 1.07
CA LEU A 127 -1.61 -3.17 1.11
C LEU A 127 -1.56 -4.08 2.34
N SER A 128 -2.73 -4.36 2.91
CA SER A 128 -2.96 -5.41 3.88
C SER A 128 -4.12 -6.30 3.43
N ALA A 129 -4.13 -7.54 3.93
CA ALA A 129 -5.17 -8.48 3.61
C ALA A 129 -6.52 -8.00 4.12
N LEU A 130 -7.58 -8.24 3.33
CA LEU A 130 -8.94 -8.12 3.83
C LEU A 130 -9.18 -9.16 4.94
N PRO A 131 -9.72 -8.76 6.10
CA PRO A 131 -10.09 -9.71 7.14
C PRO A 131 -11.07 -10.77 6.61
N LYS A 132 -10.85 -12.03 6.99
CA LYS A 132 -11.75 -13.13 6.63
C LYS A 132 -13.15 -12.82 7.19
N GLY A 133 -14.14 -12.69 6.30
CA GLY A 133 -15.52 -12.30 6.64
C GLY A 133 -15.93 -10.87 6.25
N MET A 134 -15.01 -10.06 5.71
CA MET A 134 -15.28 -8.71 5.19
C MET A 134 -15.33 -8.63 3.66
N ALA A 135 -15.22 -9.74 2.93
CA ALA A 135 -15.51 -9.78 1.49
C ALA A 135 -16.99 -9.36 1.28
N GLY A 136 -17.21 -8.07 0.98
CA GLY A 136 -18.53 -7.47 0.84
C GLY A 136 -19.05 -6.63 2.02
N LYS A 137 -18.24 -6.30 3.04
CA LYS A 137 -18.63 -5.34 4.10
C LYS A 137 -17.68 -4.15 4.18
N GLN A 138 -18.30 -2.97 4.29
CA GLN A 138 -17.79 -1.58 4.35
C GLN A 138 -16.45 -1.33 5.06
N PRO A 139 -15.78 -0.19 4.79
CA PRO A 139 -14.45 0.12 5.29
C PRO A 139 -14.35 0.01 6.81
N VAL A 140 -13.35 -0.76 7.25
CA VAL A 140 -12.81 -0.65 8.60
C VAL A 140 -11.87 0.55 8.59
N SER A 141 -12.30 1.64 9.24
CA SER A 141 -11.38 2.69 9.65
C SER A 141 -10.35 2.04 10.57
N ILE A 142 -9.19 1.70 10.00
CA ILE A 142 -8.01 1.34 10.78
C ILE A 142 -7.53 2.67 11.35
N GLY A 143 -8.01 3.00 12.55
CA GLY A 143 -7.55 4.15 13.28
C GLY A 143 -6.02 4.15 13.28
N VAL A 144 -5.43 5.14 12.63
CA VAL A 144 -4.02 5.48 12.84
C VAL A 144 -3.87 5.63 14.36
N PRO A 145 -2.83 5.05 15.01
CA PRO A 145 -2.57 5.36 16.39
C PRO A 145 -2.33 6.86 16.48
N THR A 146 -3.36 7.60 16.89
CA THR A 146 -3.23 8.99 17.28
C THR A 146 -2.34 8.96 18.50
N HIS A 147 -1.05 9.29 18.33
CA HIS A 147 -0.27 9.82 19.43
C HIS A 147 -1.14 10.92 20.04
N LYS A 148 -1.66 10.69 21.24
CA LYS A 148 -2.40 11.73 21.95
C LYS A 148 -1.38 12.84 22.16
N THR A 149 -1.54 13.92 21.41
CA THR A 149 -0.85 15.16 21.66
C THR A 149 -1.82 16.08 22.39
N ASP A 150 -1.32 16.85 23.34
CA ASP A 150 -2.10 17.94 23.93
C ASP A 150 -2.46 19.02 22.87
N SER A 151 -3.21 20.04 23.27
CA SER A 151 -3.57 21.17 22.40
C SER A 151 -2.36 22.00 21.89
N TYR A 152 -1.14 21.62 22.28
CA TYR A 152 0.12 22.25 21.90
C TYR A 152 1.06 21.32 21.12
N GLY A 153 0.62 20.11 20.77
CA GLY A 153 1.40 19.18 19.94
C GLY A 153 2.45 18.37 20.71
N ASN A 154 2.44 18.37 22.05
CA ASN A 154 3.38 17.57 22.85
C ASN A 154 2.80 16.18 23.13
N PRO A 155 3.61 15.10 23.10
CA PRO A 155 3.16 13.77 23.48
C PRO A 155 2.69 13.77 24.94
N ILE A 156 1.48 13.26 25.20
CA ILE A 156 0.98 13.10 26.57
C ILE A 156 1.72 11.92 27.20
N GLU A 157 2.77 12.20 27.98
CA GLU A 157 3.37 11.21 28.87
C GLU A 157 2.32 10.79 29.90
N GLY A 158 1.93 9.52 29.85
CA GLY A 158 1.08 8.92 30.86
C GLY A 158 1.85 8.86 32.18
N TYR A 159 1.40 9.64 33.17
CA TYR A 159 1.70 9.33 34.55
C TYR A 159 0.97 8.03 34.90
N ASP A 160 1.73 6.96 35.16
CA ASP A 160 1.29 5.87 36.02
C ASP A 160 0.94 6.50 37.38
N ASP A 161 -0.33 6.48 37.74
CA ASP A 161 -0.83 6.84 39.08
C ASP A 161 -1.14 5.51 39.80
N PRO A 162 -0.24 5.01 40.67
CA PRO A 162 -0.46 3.77 41.39
C PRO A 162 -1.01 4.05 42.79
N ASP A 163 -2.20 4.63 42.92
CA ASP A 163 -2.88 4.77 44.22
C ASP A 163 -4.40 4.74 44.09
N GLU A 164 -4.99 3.54 44.00
CA GLU A 164 -6.34 3.29 44.52
C GLU A 164 -6.37 2.00 45.36
N ASP A 165 -6.43 2.21 46.67
CA ASP A 165 -6.71 1.26 47.74
C ASP A 165 -7.93 0.37 47.44
N PRO A 166 -7.87 -0.96 47.61
CA PRO A 166 -9.08 -1.77 47.70
C PRO A 166 -9.66 -1.69 49.11
N ALA A 167 -10.69 -0.87 49.30
CA ALA A 167 -11.66 -1.05 50.37
C ALA A 167 -12.67 -2.13 49.95
N PHE A 168 -12.66 -3.29 50.63
CA PHE A 168 -13.83 -4.00 51.19
C PHE A 168 -13.40 -5.36 51.78
#